data_AF-A0A9X4XPZ7-F1
#
_entry.id   AF-A0A9X4XPZ7-F1
#
_cell.length_a   1.000
_cell.length_b   1.000
_cell.length_c   1.000
_cell.angle_alpha   90.00
_cell.angle_beta   90.00
_cell.angle_gamma   90.00
#
_symmetry.space_group_name_H-M   'P 1'
#
loop_
_entity.id
_entity.type
_entity.pdbx_description
1 polymer ?
#
loop_
_entity_poly.entity_id
_entity_poly.type
_entity_poly.pdbx_seq_one_letter_code
_entity_poly.pdbx_strand_id
1 'polypeptide(L)'
;MARVSHLGRVVAAAAVLLGIGTAAVNAAGAIAIGACGAYGYAYDRPNFVQAEAAALRRCGARDCRLVATVRRGCAAFAVDAKDLCGAHGYAVAPRLARAQNAALKQCYVHGGKDCVVRAFACDARH
;
A
#
# COMPACT_ATOMS: atom_id res chain seq x y z
N MET A 1 25.74 -50.32 50.35
CA MET A 1 24.45 -50.85 49.88
C MET A 1 23.34 -49.99 50.46
N ALA A 2 22.60 -49.25 49.63
CA ALA A 2 21.24 -48.77 49.92
C ALA A 2 20.69 -48.17 48.61
N ARG A 3 19.90 -48.96 47.89
CA ARG A 3 19.09 -48.49 46.76
C ARG A 3 17.94 -47.67 47.33
N VAL A 4 17.81 -46.41 46.96
CA VAL A 4 16.59 -45.62 47.23
C VAL A 4 15.78 -45.56 45.95
N SER A 5 14.56 -46.08 46.10
CA SER A 5 13.58 -46.41 45.09
C SER A 5 12.99 -45.18 44.40
N HIS A 6 12.72 -45.31 43.10
CA HIS A 6 11.91 -44.38 42.32
C HIS A 6 10.51 -44.28 42.91
N LEU A 7 10.12 -43.08 43.36
CA LEU A 7 8.74 -42.70 43.60
C LEU A 7 8.60 -41.21 43.33
N GLY A 8 7.63 -40.93 42.46
CA GLY A 8 7.57 -39.74 41.64
C GLY A 8 7.35 -38.44 42.39
N ARG A 9 7.82 -37.38 41.76
CA ARG A 9 7.20 -36.06 41.84
C ARG A 9 7.25 -35.43 40.46
N VAL A 10 6.11 -35.53 39.78
CA VAL A 10 5.74 -34.69 38.64
C VAL A 10 5.85 -33.24 39.10
N VAL A 11 6.69 -32.43 38.46
CA VAL A 11 6.66 -30.97 38.59
C VAL A 11 6.66 -30.37 37.18
N ALA A 12 5.64 -29.55 36.95
CA ALA A 12 5.08 -29.08 35.70
C ALA A 12 6.07 -28.47 34.70
N ALA A 13 6.04 -28.95 33.46
CA ALA A 13 6.50 -28.19 32.32
C ALA A 13 5.54 -27.02 32.08
N ALA A 14 5.93 -25.81 32.50
CA ALA A 14 5.22 -24.58 32.14
C ALA A 14 5.45 -24.31 30.64
N ALA A 15 4.57 -24.84 29.79
CA ALA A 15 4.51 -24.47 28.39
C ALA A 15 3.99 -23.03 28.29
N VAL A 16 4.89 -22.05 28.23
CA VAL A 16 4.56 -20.67 27.87
C VAL A 16 4.13 -20.70 26.39
N LEU A 17 2.84 -20.82 26.15
CA LEU A 17 2.23 -20.59 24.84
C LEU A 17 2.43 -19.11 24.52
N LEU A 18 3.49 -18.80 23.78
CA LEU A 18 3.66 -17.52 23.10
C LEU A 18 2.49 -17.38 22.11
N GLY A 19 1.42 -16.74 22.57
CA GLY A 19 0.32 -16.33 21.71
C GLY A 19 0.87 -15.37 20.67
N ILE A 20 1.12 -15.85 19.46
CA ILE A 20 1.43 -15.01 18.31
C ILE A 20 0.11 -14.32 17.93
N GLY A 21 -0.22 -13.25 18.64
CA GLY A 21 -1.30 -12.35 18.23
C GLY A 21 -0.94 -11.82 16.84
N THR A 22 -1.68 -12.24 15.82
CA THR A 22 -1.62 -11.60 14.51
C THR A 22 -2.25 -10.22 14.67
N ALA A 23 -1.45 -9.24 15.10
CA ALA A 23 -1.85 -7.85 15.00
C ALA A 23 -2.29 -7.64 13.55
N ALA A 24 -3.57 -7.35 13.34
CA ALA A 24 -4.06 -6.92 12.06
C ALA A 24 -3.30 -5.63 11.75
N VAL A 25 -2.23 -5.75 10.96
CA VAL A 25 -1.51 -4.59 10.47
C VAL A 25 -2.52 -3.83 9.63
N ASN A 26 -3.02 -2.74 10.19
CA ASN A 26 -3.79 -1.75 9.45
C ASN A 26 -2.81 -1.11 8.48
N ALA A 27 -2.57 -1.80 7.37
CA ALA A 27 -1.85 -1.25 6.25
C ALA A 27 -2.70 -0.07 5.73
N ALA A 28 -2.03 1.07 5.59
CA ALA A 28 -2.57 2.25 4.97
C ALA A 28 -1.69 2.63 3.80
N GLY A 29 -2.34 2.92 2.68
CA GLY A 29 -1.72 3.45 1.48
C GLY A 29 -2.22 4.85 1.14
N ALA A 30 -1.44 5.57 0.35
CA ALA A 30 -1.79 6.88 -0.20
C ALA A 30 -1.07 7.13 -1.53
N ILE A 31 -1.70 7.93 -2.40
CA ILE A 31 -1.12 8.47 -3.62
C ILE A 31 -1.21 10.00 -3.58
N ALA A 32 -0.12 10.64 -3.98
CA ALA A 32 -0.02 12.06 -4.28
C ALA A 32 0.38 12.27 -5.75
N ILE A 33 -0.16 13.32 -6.37
CA ILE A 33 0.13 13.71 -7.76
C ILE A 33 0.43 15.21 -7.78
N GLY A 34 1.42 15.63 -8.57
CA GLY A 34 1.75 17.03 -8.86
C GLY A 34 1.82 17.28 -10.38
N ALA A 35 2.32 18.44 -10.79
CA ALA A 35 2.41 18.83 -12.19
C ALA A 35 3.30 17.88 -13.00
N CYS A 36 3.04 17.83 -14.31
CA CYS A 36 3.93 17.21 -15.29
C CYS A 36 4.30 15.77 -14.98
N GLY A 37 3.33 14.99 -14.50
CA GLY A 37 3.50 13.58 -14.19
C GLY A 37 4.30 13.33 -12.92
N ALA A 38 4.51 14.34 -12.06
CA ALA A 38 5.03 14.13 -10.72
C ALA A 38 4.04 13.31 -9.89
N TYR A 39 4.54 12.29 -9.20
CA TYR A 39 3.71 11.44 -8.35
C TYR A 39 4.53 10.86 -7.20
N GLY A 40 3.83 10.51 -6.13
CA GLY A 40 4.38 9.78 -5.00
C GLY A 40 3.35 8.85 -4.40
N TYR A 41 3.82 7.78 -3.80
CA TYR A 41 2.95 6.79 -3.17
C TYR A 41 3.59 6.20 -1.93
N ALA A 42 2.76 5.69 -1.04
CA ALA A 42 3.18 4.91 0.12
C ALA A 42 2.14 3.83 0.40
N TYR A 43 2.59 2.67 0.87
CA TYR A 43 1.78 1.52 1.24
C TYR A 43 2.35 0.88 2.50
N ASP A 44 1.58 -0.02 3.11
CA ASP A 44 1.96 -0.74 4.32
C ASP A 44 2.41 0.20 5.46
N ARG A 45 1.81 1.39 5.53
CA ARG A 45 2.06 2.32 6.63
C ARG A 45 1.13 2.03 7.81
N PRO A 46 1.55 2.33 9.05
CA PRO A 46 0.75 2.04 10.24
C PRO A 46 -0.59 2.81 10.32
N ASN A 47 -0.70 3.93 9.60
CA ASN A 47 -1.90 4.75 9.53
C ASN A 47 -1.86 5.67 8.29
N PHE A 48 -3.02 6.26 7.95
CA PHE A 48 -3.14 7.14 6.78
C PHE A 48 -2.25 8.38 6.88
N VAL A 49 -2.10 8.99 8.05
CA VAL A 49 -1.25 10.19 8.23
C VAL A 49 0.20 9.90 7.79
N GLN A 50 0.73 8.74 8.16
CA GLN A 50 2.08 8.33 7.75
C GLN A 50 2.15 7.96 6.26
N ALA A 51 1.09 7.35 5.70
CA ALA A 51 0.99 7.07 4.27
C ALA A 51 0.98 8.35 3.44
N GLU A 52 0.12 9.29 3.81
CA GLU A 52 -0.06 10.59 3.18
C GLU A 52 1.23 11.40 3.20
N ALA A 53 1.87 11.54 4.36
CA ALA A 53 3.13 12.25 4.49
C ALA A 53 4.27 11.58 3.69
N ALA A 54 4.28 10.25 3.59
CA ALA A 54 5.25 9.54 2.78
C ALA A 54 4.99 9.71 1.27
N ALA A 55 3.72 9.67 0.83
CA ALA A 55 3.33 9.87 -0.55
C ALA A 55 3.69 11.29 -1.03
N LEU A 56 3.36 12.32 -0.24
CA LEU A 56 3.71 13.71 -0.53
C LEU A 56 5.22 13.92 -0.62
N ARG A 57 5.98 13.39 0.36
CA ARG A 57 7.45 13.46 0.33
C ARG A 57 8.05 12.78 -0.89
N ARG A 58 7.52 11.62 -1.28
CA ARG A 58 8.01 10.87 -2.46
C ARG A 58 7.67 11.58 -3.76
N CYS A 59 6.56 12.32 -3.80
CA CYS A 59 6.15 13.11 -4.96
C CYS A 59 7.14 14.26 -5.23
N GLY A 60 7.66 14.89 -4.18
CA GLY A 60 8.85 15.77 -4.27
C GLY A 60 8.65 17.13 -4.93
N ALA A 61 7.52 17.38 -5.60
CA ALA A 61 7.17 18.69 -6.16
C ALA A 61 6.35 19.53 -5.18
N ARG A 62 6.46 20.86 -5.31
CA ARG A 62 5.78 21.83 -4.41
C ARG A 62 4.26 21.78 -4.51
N ASP A 63 3.74 21.34 -5.64
CA ASP A 63 2.33 21.33 -5.97
C ASP A 63 1.70 19.93 -5.84
N CYS A 64 2.42 18.96 -5.28
CA CYS A 64 1.90 17.64 -5.01
C CYS A 64 0.70 17.69 -4.05
N ARG A 65 -0.38 17.04 -4.44
CA ARG A 65 -1.61 16.92 -3.65
C ARG A 65 -1.96 15.46 -3.46
N LEU A 66 -2.49 15.12 -2.30
CA LEU A 66 -3.07 13.80 -2.06
C LEU A 66 -4.33 13.65 -2.91
N VAL A 67 -4.39 12.57 -3.68
CA VAL A 67 -5.53 12.30 -4.57
C VAL A 67 -6.32 11.07 -4.11
N ALA A 68 -5.71 10.21 -3.29
CA ALA A 68 -6.35 9.03 -2.76
C ALA A 68 -5.63 8.46 -1.55
N THR A 69 -6.40 7.89 -0.64
CA THR A 69 -5.95 6.93 0.37
C THR A 69 -6.47 5.54 0.04
N VAL A 70 -5.72 4.51 0.41
CA VAL A 70 -6.01 3.11 0.07
C VAL A 70 -5.96 2.27 1.35
N ARG A 71 -6.97 1.41 1.55
CA ARG A 71 -6.94 0.39 2.60
C ARG A 71 -7.47 -0.91 2.03
N ARG A 72 -6.69 -1.99 2.11
CA ARG A 72 -7.02 -3.30 1.53
C ARG A 72 -7.44 -3.18 0.06
N GLY A 73 -6.58 -2.61 -0.76
CA GLY A 73 -6.87 -2.37 -2.17
C GLY A 73 -5.64 -1.87 -2.93
N CYS A 74 -5.82 -1.63 -4.22
CA CYS A 74 -4.79 -1.15 -5.11
C CYS A 74 -5.09 0.26 -5.60
N ALA A 75 -4.05 1.01 -5.92
CA ALA A 75 -4.18 2.24 -6.66
C ALA A 75 -3.18 2.29 -7.81
N ALA A 76 -3.56 3.02 -8.86
CA ALA A 76 -2.75 3.20 -10.05
C ALA A 76 -2.85 4.65 -10.54
N PHE A 77 -1.79 5.10 -11.21
CA PHE A 77 -1.65 6.41 -11.83
C PHE A 77 -1.19 6.23 -13.28
N ALA A 78 -1.86 6.91 -14.19
CA ALA A 78 -1.59 6.91 -15.61
C ALA A 78 -1.41 8.33 -16.14
N VAL A 79 -0.57 8.49 -17.15
CA VAL A 79 -0.30 9.77 -17.83
C VAL A 79 -0.23 9.53 -19.33
N ASP A 80 -0.40 10.59 -20.13
CA ASP A 80 0.01 10.57 -21.52
C ASP A 80 1.55 10.52 -21.63
N ALA A 81 2.08 9.47 -22.25
CA ALA A 81 3.52 9.26 -22.40
C ALA A 81 4.20 10.33 -23.27
N LYS A 82 3.45 11.01 -24.14
CA LYS A 82 3.94 12.06 -25.04
C LYS A 82 3.77 13.46 -24.48
N ASP A 83 2.89 13.64 -23.51
CA ASP A 83 2.67 14.92 -22.82
C ASP A 83 2.43 14.69 -21.32
N LEU A 84 3.51 14.66 -20.55
CA LEU A 84 3.45 14.43 -19.11
C LEU A 84 2.72 15.56 -18.36
N CYS A 85 2.62 16.76 -18.93
CA CYS A 85 1.90 17.90 -18.36
C CYS A 85 0.43 17.95 -18.78
N GLY A 86 0.02 17.08 -19.71
CA GLY A 86 -1.33 16.99 -20.23
C GLY A 86 -2.21 16.04 -19.42
N ALA A 87 -2.89 15.14 -20.13
CA ALA A 87 -3.88 14.27 -19.55
C ALA A 87 -3.26 13.22 -18.61
N HIS A 88 -3.93 13.01 -17.48
CA HIS A 88 -3.56 12.01 -16.51
C HIS A 88 -4.80 11.39 -15.87
N GLY A 89 -4.65 10.25 -15.22
CA GLY A 89 -5.73 9.56 -14.52
C GLY A 89 -5.20 8.78 -13.33
N TYR A 90 -6.04 8.57 -12.33
CA TYR A 90 -5.71 7.74 -11.18
C TYR A 90 -6.95 6.98 -10.71
N ALA A 91 -6.76 5.82 -10.11
CA ALA A 91 -7.88 5.08 -9.55
C ALA A 91 -7.46 4.25 -8.35
N VAL A 92 -8.42 4.03 -7.46
CA VAL A 92 -8.34 3.04 -6.39
C VAL A 92 -9.35 1.94 -6.70
N ALA A 93 -8.94 0.68 -6.59
CA ALA A 93 -9.82 -0.46 -6.76
C ALA A 93 -9.37 -1.66 -5.92
N PRO A 94 -10.25 -2.60 -5.57
CA PRO A 94 -9.88 -3.79 -4.79
C PRO A 94 -8.83 -4.70 -5.47
N ARG A 95 -8.68 -4.62 -6.80
CA ARG A 95 -7.71 -5.42 -7.57
C ARG A 95 -6.85 -4.52 -8.46
N LEU A 96 -5.58 -4.89 -8.60
CA LEU A 96 -4.60 -4.12 -9.36
C LEU A 96 -5.05 -3.86 -10.81
N ALA A 97 -5.48 -4.90 -11.52
CA ALA A 97 -5.93 -4.78 -12.91
C ALA A 97 -7.09 -3.79 -13.08
N ARG A 98 -8.04 -3.74 -12.11
CA ARG A 98 -9.12 -2.73 -12.15
C ARG A 98 -8.58 -1.33 -11.92
N ALA A 99 -7.66 -1.14 -10.97
CA ALA A 99 -7.07 0.16 -10.70
C ALA A 99 -6.32 0.68 -11.94
N GLN A 100 -5.50 -0.16 -12.55
CA GLN A 100 -4.76 0.19 -13.77
C GLN A 100 -5.70 0.55 -14.94
N ASN A 101 -6.69 -0.30 -15.23
CA ASN A 101 -7.63 -0.04 -16.33
C ASN A 101 -8.46 1.23 -16.10
N ALA A 102 -8.87 1.50 -14.85
CA ALA A 102 -9.61 2.71 -14.51
C ALA A 102 -8.74 3.97 -14.62
N ALA A 103 -7.49 3.91 -14.17
CA ALA A 103 -6.55 5.03 -14.30
C ALA A 103 -6.26 5.34 -15.78
N LEU A 104 -6.01 4.31 -16.61
CA LEU A 104 -5.84 4.46 -18.05
C LEU A 104 -7.09 5.05 -18.71
N LYS A 105 -8.27 4.51 -18.39
CA LYS A 105 -9.55 5.05 -18.91
C LYS A 105 -9.71 6.53 -18.58
N GLN A 106 -9.40 6.93 -17.34
CA GLN A 106 -9.50 8.34 -16.95
C GLN A 106 -8.51 9.21 -17.72
N CYS A 107 -7.27 8.76 -17.91
CA CYS A 107 -6.29 9.47 -18.75
C CYS A 107 -6.82 9.70 -20.18
N TYR A 108 -7.39 8.66 -20.83
CA TYR A 108 -7.98 8.81 -22.16
C TYR A 108 -9.20 9.74 -22.16
N VAL A 109 -10.07 9.66 -21.16
CA VAL A 109 -11.23 10.56 -21.00
C VAL A 109 -10.80 12.02 -20.82
N HIS A 110 -9.66 12.25 -20.17
CA HIS A 110 -9.06 13.58 -20.02
C HIS A 110 -8.31 14.06 -21.27
N GLY A 111 -8.39 13.35 -22.40
CA GLY A 111 -7.84 13.78 -23.69
C GLY A 111 -6.45 13.23 -24.01
N GLY A 112 -5.92 12.31 -23.19
CA GLY A 112 -4.65 11.64 -23.46
C GLY A 112 -4.76 10.74 -24.69
N LYS A 113 -3.66 10.60 -25.43
CA LYS A 113 -3.59 9.82 -26.67
C LYS A 113 -2.67 8.62 -26.55
N ASP A 114 -1.67 8.70 -25.68
CA ASP A 114 -0.69 7.64 -25.43
C ASP A 114 -0.61 7.30 -23.94
N CYS A 115 -1.76 6.97 -23.35
CA CYS A 115 -1.86 6.77 -21.90
C CYS A 115 -1.14 5.49 -21.45
N VAL A 116 -0.24 5.63 -20.47
CA VAL A 116 0.51 4.53 -19.85
C VAL A 116 0.42 4.59 -18.33
N VAL A 117 0.44 3.43 -17.66
CA VAL A 117 0.52 3.38 -16.19
C VAL A 117 1.95 3.71 -15.77
N ARG A 118 2.13 4.79 -15.01
CA ARG A 118 3.43 5.23 -14.48
C ARG A 118 3.72 4.65 -13.11
N ALA A 119 2.67 4.43 -12.32
CA ALA A 119 2.80 3.91 -10.99
C ALA A 119 1.58 3.09 -10.61
N PHE A 120 1.81 2.06 -9.82
CA PHE A 120 0.76 1.35 -9.12
C PHE A 120 1.34 0.76 -7.85
N ALA A 121 0.49 0.57 -6.85
CA ALA A 121 0.78 -0.36 -5.79
C ALA A 121 -0.49 -0.66 -5.00
N CYS A 122 -0.36 -1.60 -4.09
CA CYS A 122 -1.47 -2.16 -3.34
C CYS A 122 -1.13 -2.22 -1.86
N ASP A 123 -2.18 -2.06 -1.07
CA ASP A 123 -2.17 -2.07 0.38
C ASP A 123 -2.69 -3.42 0.90
N ALA A 124 -1.95 -4.05 1.82
CA ALA A 124 -2.19 -5.41 2.33
C ALA A 124 -2.12 -6.51 1.24
N ARG A 125 -2.41 -7.78 1.58
CA ARG A 125 -2.48 -8.87 0.58
C ARG A 125 -3.75 -8.73 -0.27
N HIS A 126 -3.60 -8.78 -1.60
CA HIS A 126 -4.61 -8.51 -2.64
C HIS A 126 -4.64 -9.63 -3.67
#